data_AF-A0A235J4N2-F1
#
_entry.id   AF-A0A235J4N2-F1
#
_cell.length_a   1.000
_cell.length_b   1.000
_cell.length_c   1.000
_cell.angle_alpha   90.00
_cell.angle_beta   90.00
_cell.angle_gamma   90.00
#
_symmetry.space_group_name_H-M   'P 1'
#
loop_
_entity.id
_entity.type
_entity.pdbx_description
1 polymer ?
#
loop_
_entity_poly.entity_id
_entity_poly.type
_entity_poly.pdbx_seq_one_letter_code
_entity_poly.pdbx_strand_id
1 'polypeptide(L)'
;MKSLLIKSAIASGVVLSLATLSRPAMAASFAISIENAGVQNANLSNLVDAHIQTFDAQAQGYSATGFQWKDGTKNIGSYKDTLIMNPDQYGAAGGTGKYFDVDTNRSGNDQKVSTLNLTSPQSYFGLWWSAGDANNVLTFLSQGQTVFSMTTADVVNYIAGLSNKASYYGNPNSAFKNQDSGEPFAFINFYDVGGTFDQVQFTNIGGTGFESDNHTVAAGYKSITGDVVTAAVPESSSVLGVFVIGFVGATSVMTRRVKKKSVLQLS
;
A
#
# COMPACT_ATOMS: atom_id res chain seq x y z
N MET A 1 -55.87 -57.24 -2.39
CA MET A 1 -54.95 -57.29 -3.54
C MET A 1 -54.91 -55.91 -4.18
N LYS A 2 -53.69 -55.35 -4.35
CA LYS A 2 -53.29 -54.29 -5.31
C LYS A 2 -54.03 -52.93 -5.20
N SER A 3 -53.41 -51.93 -4.55
CA SER A 3 -52.56 -50.85 -5.13
C SER A 3 -53.38 -49.60 -5.49
N LEU A 4 -53.04 -48.38 -5.06
CA LEU A 4 -52.01 -47.56 -5.69
C LEU A 4 -51.59 -46.38 -4.78
N LEU A 5 -50.29 -46.10 -4.76
CA LEU A 5 -49.61 -44.90 -4.27
C LEU A 5 -49.77 -43.72 -5.24
N ILE A 6 -49.91 -42.48 -4.76
CA ILE A 6 -49.40 -41.24 -5.40
C ILE A 6 -49.03 -40.23 -4.29
N LYS A 7 -47.77 -40.19 -3.84
CA LYS A 7 -46.71 -39.20 -4.17
C LYS A 7 -47.02 -37.75 -3.75
N SER A 8 -46.62 -37.39 -2.54
CA SER A 8 -46.38 -35.99 -2.16
C SER A 8 -44.97 -35.62 -2.64
N ALA A 9 -44.87 -34.78 -3.66
CA ALA A 9 -43.61 -34.20 -4.09
C ALA A 9 -43.25 -33.05 -3.11
N ILE A 10 -42.20 -33.24 -2.31
CA ILE A 10 -41.55 -32.14 -1.60
C ILE A 10 -40.52 -31.57 -2.57
N ALA A 11 -40.84 -30.42 -3.16
CA ALA A 11 -39.89 -29.63 -3.92
C ALA A 11 -38.91 -28.98 -2.95
N SER A 12 -37.76 -29.61 -2.71
CA SER A 12 -36.62 -28.95 -2.08
C SER A 12 -35.90 -28.11 -3.14
N GLY A 13 -36.33 -26.86 -3.30
CA GLY A 13 -35.55 -25.85 -4.00
C GLY A 13 -34.35 -25.48 -3.15
N VAL A 14 -33.17 -26.01 -3.49
CA VAL A 14 -31.90 -25.47 -2.97
C VAL A 14 -31.63 -24.19 -3.74
N VAL A 15 -31.88 -23.05 -3.10
CA VAL A 15 -31.36 -21.75 -3.58
C VAL A 15 -29.86 -21.76 -3.30
N LEU A 16 -29.06 -21.92 -4.35
CA LEU A 16 -27.62 -21.71 -4.28
C LEU A 16 -27.41 -20.18 -4.19
N SER A 17 -27.36 -19.66 -2.95
CA SER A 17 -26.95 -18.30 -2.72
C SER A 17 -25.52 -18.13 -3.22
N LEU A 18 -25.32 -17.24 -4.20
CA LEU A 18 -24.01 -16.70 -4.52
C LEU A 18 -23.49 -16.05 -3.24
N ALA A 19 -22.68 -16.77 -2.49
CA ALA A 19 -21.87 -16.17 -1.45
C ALA A 19 -20.89 -15.25 -2.19
N THR A 20 -21.21 -13.97 -2.28
CA THR A 20 -20.17 -12.95 -2.46
C THR A 20 -19.24 -13.14 -1.27
N LEU A 21 -18.12 -13.82 -1.50
CA LEU A 21 -16.96 -13.76 -0.62
C LEU A 21 -16.53 -12.29 -0.60
N SER A 22 -17.14 -11.52 0.30
CA SER A 22 -16.57 -10.27 0.76
C SER A 22 -15.24 -10.66 1.39
N ARG A 23 -14.15 -10.47 0.64
CA ARG A 23 -12.80 -10.57 1.22
C ARG A 23 -12.81 -9.61 2.40
N PRO A 24 -12.42 -10.05 3.61
CA PRO A 24 -12.26 -9.11 4.71
C PRO A 24 -11.34 -7.99 4.25
N ALA A 25 -11.58 -6.77 4.76
CA ALA A 25 -10.65 -5.66 4.56
C ALA A 25 -9.25 -6.17 4.95
N MET A 26 -8.37 -6.31 3.96
CA MET A 26 -7.02 -6.84 4.13
C MET A 26 -6.32 -6.01 5.21
N ALA A 27 -5.63 -6.67 6.14
CA ALA A 27 -4.70 -5.95 7.00
C ALA A 27 -3.68 -5.25 6.09
N ALA A 28 -3.23 -4.03 6.45
CA ALA A 28 -2.29 -3.31 5.58
C ALA A 28 -1.04 -4.18 5.33
N SER A 29 -0.90 -4.65 4.09
CA SER A 29 0.25 -5.45 3.66
C SER A 29 1.50 -4.61 3.44
N PHE A 30 1.45 -3.30 3.71
CA PHE A 30 2.57 -2.42 3.49
C PHE A 30 3.39 -2.22 4.76
N ALA A 31 4.70 -2.42 4.65
CA ALA A 31 5.65 -1.85 5.59
C ALA A 31 6.24 -0.57 5.00
N ILE A 32 6.31 0.48 5.82
CA ILE A 32 6.84 1.78 5.45
C ILE A 32 8.05 2.08 6.32
N SER A 33 9.11 2.57 5.71
CA SER A 33 10.30 3.02 6.41
C SER A 33 10.87 4.26 5.77
N ILE A 34 11.73 4.96 6.49
CA ILE A 34 12.55 6.04 5.94
C ILE A 34 14.03 5.68 6.06
N GLU A 35 14.82 6.16 5.11
CA GLU A 35 16.27 6.08 5.22
C GLU A 35 16.82 7.16 6.17
N ASN A 36 18.10 7.03 6.51
CA ASN A 36 18.82 8.07 7.26
C ASN A 36 18.72 9.43 6.54
N ALA A 37 18.67 10.50 7.33
CA ALA A 37 18.64 11.88 6.81
C ALA A 37 19.73 12.13 5.75
N GLY A 38 19.34 12.77 4.65
CA GLY A 38 20.23 13.09 3.53
C GLY A 38 20.42 11.95 2.51
N VAL A 39 19.93 10.74 2.78
CA VAL A 39 19.82 9.69 1.75
C VAL A 39 18.72 10.07 0.77
N GLN A 40 19.02 9.96 -0.53
CA GLN A 40 18.12 10.37 -1.61
C GLN A 40 17.86 9.25 -2.62
N ASN A 41 18.38 8.04 -2.35
CA ASN A 41 18.26 6.89 -3.25
C ASN A 41 17.92 5.64 -2.46
N ALA A 42 17.21 4.72 -3.10
CA ALA A 42 16.97 3.39 -2.58
C ALA A 42 18.29 2.60 -2.45
N ASN A 43 18.33 1.67 -1.50
CA ASN A 43 19.40 0.68 -1.42
C ASN A 43 19.20 -0.41 -2.50
N LEU A 44 19.73 -0.18 -3.71
CA LEU A 44 19.58 -1.09 -4.85
C LEU A 44 20.10 -2.51 -4.58
N SER A 45 21.07 -2.69 -3.68
CA SER A 45 21.59 -4.02 -3.34
C SER A 45 20.55 -4.89 -2.62
N ASN A 46 19.52 -4.27 -2.02
CA ASN A 46 18.40 -4.94 -1.37
C ASN A 46 17.25 -5.25 -2.34
N LEU A 47 17.26 -4.70 -3.55
CA LEU A 47 16.14 -4.79 -4.50
C LEU A 47 16.42 -5.79 -5.62
N VAL A 48 15.35 -6.29 -6.23
CA VAL A 48 15.36 -7.26 -7.34
C VAL A 48 14.67 -6.63 -8.56
N ASP A 49 15.36 -6.58 -9.69
CA ASP A 49 14.88 -5.94 -10.94
C ASP A 49 14.41 -4.49 -10.68
N ALA A 50 15.30 -3.70 -10.06
CA ALA A 50 15.00 -2.34 -9.67
C ALA A 50 15.23 -1.34 -10.81
N HIS A 51 14.36 -0.34 -10.90
CA HIS A 51 14.44 0.75 -11.86
C HIS A 51 14.25 2.09 -11.15
N ILE A 52 15.02 3.12 -11.54
CA ILE A 52 14.94 4.47 -10.99
C ILE A 52 14.51 5.47 -12.07
N GLN A 53 13.59 6.37 -11.74
CA GLN A 53 13.24 7.56 -12.50
C GLN A 53 13.71 8.81 -11.75
N THR A 54 14.68 9.52 -12.34
CA THR A 54 15.27 10.76 -11.80
C THR A 54 14.71 12.03 -12.44
N PHE A 55 13.82 11.90 -13.43
CA PHE A 55 13.19 13.01 -14.16
C PHE A 55 14.13 13.95 -14.93
N ASP A 56 15.45 13.80 -14.82
CA ASP A 56 16.46 14.67 -15.43
C ASP A 56 16.31 14.81 -16.94
N ALA A 57 15.93 13.72 -17.60
CA ALA A 57 15.74 13.67 -19.04
C ALA A 57 14.38 14.25 -19.50
N GLN A 58 13.47 14.56 -18.58
CA GLN A 58 12.15 15.09 -18.92
C GLN A 58 12.21 16.59 -19.23
N ALA A 59 11.26 17.05 -20.04
CA ALA A 59 11.04 18.47 -20.25
C ALA A 59 10.41 19.09 -19.01
N GLN A 60 10.84 20.30 -18.64
CA GLN A 60 10.19 21.07 -17.58
C GLN A 60 8.78 21.47 -17.99
N GLY A 61 7.87 21.53 -17.02
CA GLY A 61 6.52 22.04 -17.15
C GLY A 61 5.45 20.96 -16.94
N TYR A 62 4.20 21.40 -17.02
CA TYR A 62 3.04 20.52 -16.91
C TYR A 62 2.78 19.76 -18.22
N SER A 63 2.42 18.49 -18.11
CA SER A 63 1.97 17.63 -19.21
C SER A 63 0.81 16.75 -18.75
N ALA A 64 -0.39 17.03 -19.25
CA ALA A 64 -1.57 16.19 -19.01
C ALA A 64 -1.36 14.76 -19.51
N THR A 65 -0.71 14.60 -20.66
CA THR A 65 -0.42 13.27 -21.22
C THR A 65 0.72 12.54 -20.51
N GLY A 66 1.51 13.25 -19.69
CA GLY A 66 2.71 12.73 -19.04
C GLY A 66 3.75 12.23 -20.03
N PHE A 67 4.40 11.11 -19.71
CA PHE A 67 5.48 10.51 -20.50
C PHE A 67 5.64 9.01 -20.23
N GLN A 68 6.31 8.29 -21.15
CA GLN A 68 6.71 6.90 -20.93
C GLN A 68 8.03 6.83 -20.17
N TRP A 69 8.06 6.03 -19.11
CA TRP A 69 9.30 5.70 -18.41
C TRP A 69 9.94 4.47 -19.03
N LYS A 70 11.09 4.68 -19.67
CA LYS A 70 11.95 3.62 -20.19
C LYS A 70 13.26 3.57 -19.41
N ASP A 71 13.72 2.35 -19.17
CA ASP A 71 15.09 2.06 -18.71
C ASP A 71 15.79 1.27 -19.82
N GLY A 72 16.71 1.95 -20.52
CA GLY A 72 17.22 1.48 -21.80
C GLY A 72 16.10 1.19 -22.80
N THR A 73 15.94 -0.07 -23.20
CA THR A 73 14.88 -0.52 -24.11
C THR A 73 13.63 -1.04 -23.39
N LYS A 74 13.70 -1.24 -22.07
CA LYS A 74 12.58 -1.79 -21.28
C LYS A 74 11.59 -0.66 -20.99
N ASN A 75 10.32 -0.88 -21.31
CA ASN A 75 9.25 0.00 -20.85
C ASN A 75 8.90 -0.38 -19.42
N ILE A 76 9.12 0.53 -18.47
CA ILE A 76 8.83 0.28 -17.05
C ILE A 76 7.38 0.66 -16.75
N GLY A 77 6.93 1.80 -17.29
CA GLY A 77 5.60 2.33 -17.04
C GLY A 77 5.35 3.63 -17.79
N SER A 78 4.28 4.32 -17.44
CA SER A 78 4.01 5.67 -17.90
C SER A 78 3.44 6.53 -16.80
N TYR A 79 3.96 7.74 -16.70
CA TYR A 79 3.37 8.78 -15.89
C TYR A 79 2.28 9.52 -16.68
N LYS A 80 1.29 10.07 -15.98
CA LYS A 80 0.25 10.97 -16.52
C LYS A 80 0.02 12.15 -15.60
N ASP A 81 -0.47 13.25 -16.17
CA ASP A 81 -0.74 14.49 -15.44
C ASP A 81 0.47 14.88 -14.59
N THR A 82 1.62 15.09 -15.24
CA THR A 82 2.91 15.30 -14.57
C THR A 82 3.31 16.77 -14.61
N LEU A 83 3.88 17.27 -13.52
CA LEU A 83 4.62 18.52 -13.51
C LEU A 83 6.08 18.21 -13.22
N ILE A 84 6.97 18.69 -14.09
CA ILE A 84 8.41 18.55 -13.92
C ILE A 84 9.03 19.93 -13.68
N MET A 85 9.83 20.06 -12.63
CA MET A 85 10.39 21.32 -12.18
C MET A 85 11.92 21.31 -12.27
N ASN A 86 12.51 22.48 -12.50
CA ASN A 86 13.96 22.66 -12.35
C ASN A 86 14.33 22.69 -10.86
N PRO A 87 15.61 22.48 -10.52
CA PRO A 87 16.08 22.48 -9.13
C PRO A 87 15.81 23.82 -8.46
N ASP A 88 15.24 23.76 -7.27
CA ASP A 88 15.00 24.90 -6.38
C ASP A 88 15.08 24.43 -4.91
N GLN A 89 14.64 25.26 -3.97
CA GLN A 89 14.65 24.90 -2.56
C GLN A 89 13.82 23.66 -2.23
N TYR A 90 12.84 23.30 -3.05
CA TYR A 90 11.86 22.26 -2.74
C TYR A 90 12.23 20.87 -3.27
N GLY A 91 13.16 20.76 -4.22
CA GLY A 91 13.44 19.47 -4.86
C GLY A 91 14.75 19.37 -5.65
N ALA A 92 14.78 18.38 -6.54
CA ALA A 92 15.92 17.88 -7.34
C ALA A 92 17.02 17.20 -6.52
N ALA A 93 17.08 15.87 -6.60
CA ALA A 93 18.04 15.09 -5.87
C ALA A 93 19.48 15.46 -6.27
N GLY A 94 20.37 15.58 -5.28
CA GLY A 94 21.74 16.10 -5.48
C GLY A 94 21.82 17.60 -5.76
N GLY A 95 20.70 18.32 -5.84
CA GLY A 95 20.64 19.76 -6.10
C GLY A 95 20.86 20.14 -7.56
N THR A 96 20.70 19.18 -8.47
CA THR A 96 20.88 19.34 -9.93
C THR A 96 19.80 18.56 -10.66
N GLY A 97 19.63 18.78 -11.96
CA GLY A 97 18.72 17.95 -12.75
C GLY A 97 17.30 18.50 -12.75
N LYS A 98 16.29 17.65 -12.48
CA LYS A 98 14.88 18.05 -12.35
C LYS A 98 14.16 17.17 -11.33
N TYR A 99 12.98 17.57 -10.89
CA TYR A 99 12.15 16.75 -10.01
C TYR A 99 10.69 16.73 -10.46
N PHE A 100 9.95 15.76 -9.92
CA PHE A 100 8.53 15.57 -10.13
C PHE A 100 7.71 16.28 -9.06
N ASP A 101 6.58 16.84 -9.47
CA ASP A 101 5.69 17.57 -8.59
C ASP A 101 4.20 17.32 -8.92
N VAL A 102 3.36 17.49 -7.90
CA VAL A 102 1.91 17.58 -8.00
C VAL A 102 1.46 18.82 -7.24
N ASP A 103 1.17 19.88 -7.98
CA ASP A 103 0.85 21.19 -7.41
C ASP A 103 -0.18 21.93 -8.25
N THR A 104 -1.28 22.34 -7.61
CA THR A 104 -2.38 23.04 -8.27
C THR A 104 -1.99 24.42 -8.81
N ASN A 105 -1.11 25.13 -8.09
CA ASN A 105 -0.65 26.47 -8.41
C ASN A 105 0.50 26.44 -9.43
N ARG A 106 1.55 25.65 -9.19
CA ARG A 106 2.73 25.59 -10.08
C ARG A 106 2.41 24.94 -11.43
N SER A 107 1.45 24.02 -11.48
CA SER A 107 1.01 23.43 -12.75
C SER A 107 0.26 24.42 -13.64
N GLY A 108 -0.39 25.43 -13.05
CA GLY A 108 -1.31 26.33 -13.77
C GLY A 108 -2.55 25.62 -14.33
N ASN A 109 -2.80 24.36 -13.94
CA ASN A 109 -3.81 23.48 -14.54
C ASN A 109 -4.64 22.70 -13.48
N ASP A 110 -4.66 23.15 -12.21
CA ASP A 110 -5.37 22.49 -11.10
C ASP A 110 -4.97 21.00 -10.93
N GLN A 111 -3.70 20.69 -11.18
CA GLN A 111 -3.15 19.34 -11.03
C GLN A 111 -3.17 18.94 -9.54
N LYS A 112 -4.12 18.09 -9.17
CA LYS A 112 -4.24 17.52 -7.81
C LYS A 112 -3.73 16.10 -7.71
N VAL A 113 -3.71 15.39 -8.83
CA VAL A 113 -3.35 13.98 -8.91
C VAL A 113 -2.44 13.78 -10.11
N SER A 114 -1.41 12.98 -9.92
CA SER A 114 -0.60 12.39 -10.98
C SER A 114 -0.55 10.88 -10.79
N THR A 115 -0.37 10.12 -11.86
CA THR A 115 -0.35 8.65 -11.79
C THR A 115 0.87 8.08 -12.47
N LEU A 116 1.45 7.04 -11.86
CA LEU A 116 2.40 6.13 -12.46
C LEU A 116 1.67 4.80 -12.72
N ASN A 117 1.59 4.39 -13.99
CA ASN A 117 1.05 3.09 -14.39
C ASN A 117 2.22 2.18 -14.79
N LEU A 118 2.34 1.03 -14.15
CA LEU A 118 3.44 0.10 -14.33
C LEU A 118 3.07 -0.99 -15.34
N THR A 119 4.04 -1.39 -16.15
CA THR A 119 3.84 -2.45 -17.15
C THR A 119 3.86 -3.85 -16.55
N SER A 120 4.43 -3.99 -15.37
CA SER A 120 4.49 -5.24 -14.61
C SER A 120 4.25 -4.94 -13.13
N PRO A 121 3.55 -5.84 -12.40
CA PRO A 121 3.33 -5.65 -10.97
C PRO A 121 4.65 -5.55 -10.19
N GLN A 122 4.69 -4.66 -9.20
CA GLN A 122 5.86 -4.39 -8.36
C GLN A 122 5.48 -4.65 -6.90
N SER A 123 6.47 -5.01 -6.06
CA SER A 123 6.27 -5.19 -4.61
C SER A 123 7.01 -4.14 -3.79
N TYR A 124 7.76 -3.26 -4.44
CA TYR A 124 8.49 -2.17 -3.80
C TYR A 124 8.31 -0.87 -4.58
N PHE A 125 8.08 0.21 -3.84
CA PHE A 125 8.21 1.58 -4.33
C PHE A 125 9.07 2.38 -3.35
N GLY A 126 9.92 3.25 -3.87
CA GLY A 126 10.67 4.22 -3.09
C GLY A 126 10.64 5.57 -3.78
N LEU A 127 10.72 6.64 -3.00
CA LEU A 127 10.87 7.99 -3.53
C LEU A 127 11.72 8.83 -2.58
N TRP A 128 12.53 9.71 -3.15
CA TRP A 128 13.05 10.84 -2.41
C TRP A 128 11.94 11.87 -2.31
N TRP A 129 11.37 11.98 -1.12
CA TRP A 129 10.34 12.95 -0.79
C TRP A 129 11.00 14.23 -0.30
N SER A 130 10.75 15.33 -0.99
CA SER A 130 11.37 16.63 -0.75
C SER A 130 10.30 17.67 -0.41
N ALA A 131 10.62 18.64 0.46
CA ALA A 131 9.66 19.66 0.92
C ALA A 131 8.33 19.05 1.43
N GLY A 132 8.45 17.99 2.23
CA GLY A 132 7.30 17.15 2.53
C GLY A 132 6.31 17.72 3.53
N ASP A 133 5.01 17.68 3.24
CA ASP A 133 3.96 18.10 4.17
C ASP A 133 2.95 16.99 4.53
N ALA A 134 1.88 17.30 5.27
CA ALA A 134 0.84 16.32 5.62
C ALA A 134 -0.28 16.19 4.56
N ASN A 135 -0.25 17.01 3.50
CA ASN A 135 -1.26 17.07 2.43
C ASN A 135 -0.89 16.17 1.24
N ASN A 136 0.28 15.54 1.24
CA ASN A 136 0.64 14.55 0.24
C ASN A 136 -0.01 13.20 0.58
N VAL A 137 -0.55 12.53 -0.43
CA VAL A 137 -1.17 11.21 -0.31
C VAL A 137 -0.59 10.30 -1.39
N LEU A 138 -0.13 9.13 -0.97
CA LEU A 138 0.28 8.04 -1.85
C LEU A 138 -0.77 6.94 -1.79
N THR A 139 -1.29 6.57 -2.96
CA THR A 139 -2.24 5.45 -3.09
C THR A 139 -1.70 4.43 -4.07
N PHE A 140 -1.67 3.17 -3.63
CA PHE A 140 -1.20 2.03 -4.42
C PHE A 140 -2.40 1.21 -4.85
N LEU A 141 -2.46 0.86 -6.13
CA LEU A 141 -3.53 0.08 -6.71
C LEU A 141 -2.98 -1.17 -7.40
N SER A 142 -3.77 -2.23 -7.35
CA SER A 142 -3.55 -3.46 -8.08
C SER A 142 -4.81 -3.75 -8.89
N GLN A 143 -4.69 -3.79 -10.22
CA GLN A 143 -5.82 -4.02 -11.13
C GLN A 143 -6.99 -3.05 -10.90
N GLY A 144 -6.66 -1.77 -10.62
CA GLY A 144 -7.64 -0.72 -10.36
C GLY A 144 -8.24 -0.71 -8.95
N GLN A 145 -7.88 -1.66 -8.08
CA GLN A 145 -8.33 -1.70 -6.69
C GLN A 145 -7.25 -1.15 -5.77
N THR A 146 -7.61 -0.22 -4.88
CA THR A 146 -6.70 0.27 -3.83
C THR A 146 -6.27 -0.89 -2.92
N VAL A 147 -4.96 -1.12 -2.85
CA VAL A 147 -4.34 -2.08 -1.92
C VAL A 147 -3.72 -1.39 -0.72
N PHE A 148 -3.33 -0.12 -0.88
CA PHE A 148 -2.81 0.69 0.22
C PHE A 148 -2.99 2.18 -0.06
N SER A 149 -3.18 2.98 0.99
CA SER A 149 -3.20 4.44 0.90
C SER A 149 -2.69 5.01 2.21
N MET A 150 -1.86 6.03 2.14
CA MET A 150 -1.44 6.80 3.30
C MET A 150 -1.35 8.28 2.96
N THR A 151 -1.62 9.13 3.95
CA THR A 151 -1.11 10.49 3.93
C THR A 151 0.31 10.47 4.48
N THR A 152 1.14 11.40 4.03
CA THR A 152 2.50 11.59 4.55
C THR A 152 2.52 12.16 5.98
N ALA A 153 1.36 12.47 6.58
CA ALA A 153 1.25 12.89 7.97
C ALA A 153 1.92 11.90 8.95
N ASP A 154 1.82 10.59 8.70
CA ASP A 154 2.46 9.57 9.54
C ASP A 154 3.99 9.65 9.47
N VAL A 155 4.55 9.99 8.30
CA VAL A 155 6.00 10.20 8.13
C VAL A 155 6.44 11.47 8.83
N VAL A 156 5.69 12.56 8.71
CA VAL A 156 5.96 13.82 9.43
C VAL A 156 5.94 13.57 10.94
N ASN A 157 4.92 12.90 11.45
CA ASN A 157 4.78 12.57 12.87
C ASN A 157 5.92 11.68 13.36
N TYR A 158 6.33 10.69 12.56
CA TYR A 158 7.46 9.83 12.87
C TYR A 158 8.77 10.63 12.99
N ILE A 159 9.09 11.44 11.96
CA ILE A 159 10.29 12.29 11.96
C ILE A 159 10.27 13.24 13.15
N ALA A 160 9.13 13.85 13.48
CA ALA A 160 8.99 14.76 14.61
C ALA A 160 9.30 14.09 15.97
N GLY A 161 9.12 12.78 16.08
CA GLY A 161 9.44 11.96 17.26
C GLY A 161 10.90 11.51 17.34
N LEU A 162 11.69 11.64 16.27
CA LEU A 162 13.08 11.22 16.27
C LEU A 162 13.98 12.16 17.08
N SER A 163 14.97 11.58 17.77
CA SER A 163 15.98 12.36 18.51
C SER A 163 16.83 13.26 17.60
N ASN A 164 17.05 12.84 16.35
CA ASN A 164 17.80 13.55 15.32
C ASN A 164 16.90 14.27 14.29
N LYS A 165 15.63 14.57 14.63
CA LYS A 165 14.66 15.15 13.69
C LYS A 165 15.20 16.33 12.87
N ALA A 166 16.00 17.20 13.48
CA ALA A 166 16.55 18.39 12.82
C ALA A 166 17.39 18.06 11.58
N SER A 167 17.96 16.86 11.49
CA SER A 167 18.73 16.42 10.32
C SER A 167 17.86 16.18 9.08
N TYR A 168 16.55 15.95 9.25
CA TYR A 168 15.60 15.75 8.16
C TYR A 168 15.02 17.07 7.63
N TYR A 169 15.15 18.19 8.34
CA TYR A 169 14.51 19.45 7.96
C TYR A 169 15.42 20.35 7.14
N GLY A 170 14.86 20.89 6.05
CA GLY A 170 15.56 21.72 5.09
C GLY A 170 16.34 20.92 4.05
N ASN A 171 16.46 21.50 2.86
CA ASN A 171 17.01 20.81 1.71
C ASN A 171 18.47 20.39 1.98
N PRO A 172 18.81 19.09 1.82
CA PRO A 172 20.12 18.57 2.18
C PRO A 172 21.21 18.93 1.15
N ASN A 173 20.82 19.33 -0.06
CA ASN A 173 21.73 19.52 -1.18
C ASN A 173 22.55 20.80 -1.05
N SER A 174 23.83 20.76 -1.47
CA SER A 174 24.75 21.89 -1.25
C SER A 174 24.29 23.21 -1.86
N ALA A 175 23.63 23.19 -3.02
CA ALA A 175 23.14 24.39 -3.70
C ALA A 175 21.97 25.06 -2.97
N PHE A 176 21.20 24.28 -2.20
CA PHE A 176 19.98 24.71 -1.52
C PHE A 176 20.04 24.47 -0.02
N LYS A 177 21.26 24.36 0.53
CA LYS A 177 21.48 23.80 1.86
C LYS A 177 20.67 24.53 2.93
N ASN A 178 19.83 23.80 3.65
CA ASN A 178 18.95 24.29 4.73
C ASN A 178 17.91 25.32 4.29
N GLN A 179 17.73 25.56 2.98
CA GLN A 179 16.53 26.25 2.51
C GLN A 179 15.31 25.37 2.78
N ASP A 180 14.15 26.00 2.90
CA ASP A 180 12.91 25.30 3.25
C ASP A 180 13.00 24.52 4.57
N SER A 181 13.62 25.13 5.58
CA SER A 181 13.89 24.51 6.89
C SER A 181 12.63 24.16 7.69
N GLY A 182 11.44 24.51 7.20
CA GLY A 182 10.15 24.17 7.80
C GLY A 182 9.65 22.78 7.45
N GLU A 183 10.23 22.14 6.42
CA GLU A 183 9.70 20.91 5.83
C GLU A 183 10.76 19.78 5.84
N PRO A 184 10.34 18.52 6.06
CA PRO A 184 11.22 17.35 5.99
C PRO A 184 11.60 16.93 4.55
N PHE A 185 12.79 16.36 4.45
CA PHE A 185 13.36 15.73 3.26
C PHE A 185 13.81 14.31 3.64
N ALA A 186 13.22 13.29 3.03
CA ALA A 186 13.51 11.90 3.36
C ALA A 186 13.33 10.97 2.16
N PHE A 187 14.16 9.94 2.05
CA PHE A 187 13.82 8.82 1.17
C PHE A 187 12.87 7.87 1.90
N ILE A 188 11.67 7.67 1.34
CA ILE A 188 10.63 6.80 1.92
C ILE A 188 10.57 5.51 1.10
N ASN A 189 10.55 4.38 1.79
CA ASN A 189 10.38 3.06 1.20
C ASN A 189 9.00 2.48 1.53
N PHE A 190 8.39 1.85 0.54
CA PHE A 190 7.11 1.15 0.62
C PHE A 190 7.32 -0.29 0.18
N TYR A 191 7.06 -1.22 1.08
CA TYR A 191 7.20 -2.65 0.85
C TYR A 191 5.84 -3.31 0.93
N ASP A 192 5.31 -3.81 -0.19
CA ASP A 192 4.17 -4.72 -0.14
C ASP A 192 4.68 -6.11 0.30
N VAL A 193 4.29 -6.55 1.49
CA VAL A 193 4.76 -7.79 2.12
C VAL A 193 3.94 -9.01 1.74
N GLY A 194 2.75 -8.80 1.17
CA GLY A 194 1.79 -9.87 0.85
C GLY A 194 1.25 -9.84 -0.57
N GLY A 195 1.59 -8.82 -1.35
CA GLY A 195 1.03 -8.58 -2.67
C GLY A 195 1.94 -7.82 -3.62
N THR A 196 1.31 -7.22 -4.62
CA THR A 196 1.94 -6.36 -5.62
C THR A 196 0.94 -5.29 -6.07
N PHE A 197 1.45 -4.17 -6.54
CA PHE A 197 0.69 -3.08 -7.16
C PHE A 197 1.16 -2.84 -8.59
N ASP A 198 0.28 -2.27 -9.42
CA ASP A 198 0.56 -1.89 -10.80
C ASP A 198 0.31 -0.40 -11.08
N GLN A 199 -0.16 0.35 -10.08
CA GLN A 199 -0.32 1.79 -10.17
C GLN A 199 0.02 2.47 -8.85
N VAL A 200 0.65 3.64 -8.95
CA VAL A 200 0.86 4.59 -7.84
C VAL A 200 0.17 5.90 -8.20
N GLN A 201 -0.64 6.44 -7.30
CA GLN A 201 -1.22 7.77 -7.41
C GLN A 201 -0.56 8.69 -6.40
N PHE A 202 -0.14 9.85 -6.91
CA PHE A 202 0.46 10.94 -6.16
C PHE A 202 -0.58 12.04 -6.09
N THR A 203 -1.07 12.35 -4.89
CA THR A 203 -2.11 13.36 -4.70
C THR A 203 -1.60 14.43 -3.76
N ASN A 204 -1.81 15.71 -4.12
CA ASN A 204 -1.73 16.81 -3.18
C ASN A 204 -3.14 17.38 -2.97
N ILE A 205 -3.64 17.32 -1.73
CA ILE A 205 -5.00 17.78 -1.38
C ILE A 205 -5.04 19.22 -0.83
N GLY A 206 -3.94 19.97 -0.99
CA GLY A 206 -3.77 21.33 -0.47
C GLY A 206 -3.34 22.35 -1.55
N GLY A 207 -3.03 23.57 -1.11
CA GLY A 207 -2.40 24.60 -1.95
C GLY A 207 -0.87 24.52 -1.94
N THR A 208 -0.33 23.35 -1.63
CA THR A 208 1.11 23.04 -1.51
C THR A 208 1.57 22.13 -2.66
N GLY A 209 2.84 21.73 -2.65
CA GLY A 209 3.41 20.77 -3.60
C GLY A 209 3.45 19.34 -3.08
N PHE A 210 3.66 18.40 -4.00
CA PHE A 210 4.14 17.05 -3.68
C PHE A 210 5.40 16.80 -4.50
N GLU A 211 6.49 17.34 -3.99
CA GLU A 211 7.80 17.29 -4.60
C GLU A 211 8.49 15.95 -4.31
N SER A 212 8.97 15.31 -5.36
CA SER A 212 9.68 14.06 -5.24
C SER A 212 10.60 13.77 -6.42
N ASP A 213 11.57 12.91 -6.18
CA ASP A 213 12.57 12.49 -7.14
C ASP A 213 13.00 11.04 -6.88
N ASN A 214 13.87 10.49 -7.74
CA ASN A 214 14.43 9.15 -7.61
C ASN A 214 13.36 8.08 -7.34
N HIS A 215 12.24 8.17 -8.06
CA HIS A 215 11.16 7.20 -7.98
C HIS A 215 11.69 5.83 -8.35
N THR A 216 11.71 4.92 -7.40
CA THR A 216 12.28 3.59 -7.53
C THR A 216 11.18 2.55 -7.48
N VAL A 217 11.15 1.63 -8.44
CA VAL A 217 10.29 0.44 -8.37
C VAL A 217 11.15 -0.81 -8.40
N ALA A 218 10.68 -1.89 -7.79
CA ALA A 218 11.31 -3.19 -7.92
C ALA A 218 10.27 -4.31 -7.83
N ALA A 219 10.52 -5.39 -8.60
CA ALA A 219 9.67 -6.58 -8.60
C ALA A 219 9.78 -7.39 -7.30
N GLY A 220 10.82 -7.13 -6.50
CA GLY A 220 11.07 -7.79 -5.22
C GLY A 220 12.11 -7.06 -4.38
N TYR A 221 12.23 -7.48 -3.12
CA TYR A 221 13.23 -7.00 -2.17
C TYR A 221 13.67 -8.15 -1.25
N LYS A 222 14.88 -8.07 -0.70
CA LYS A 222 15.46 -9.12 0.16
C LYS A 222 15.02 -9.00 1.62
N SER A 223 14.84 -7.77 2.10
CA SER A 223 14.44 -7.46 3.47
C SER A 223 13.83 -6.06 3.55
N ILE A 224 13.06 -5.79 4.62
CA ILE A 224 12.67 -4.41 4.96
C ILE A 224 13.89 -3.74 5.60
N THR A 225 14.34 -2.63 5.02
CA THR A 225 15.46 -1.82 5.51
C THR A 225 15.01 -0.41 5.88
N GLY A 226 15.88 0.36 6.53
CA GLY A 226 15.56 1.70 7.02
C GLY A 226 14.87 1.69 8.38
N ASP A 227 14.50 2.87 8.84
CA ASP A 227 13.80 3.10 10.09
C ASP A 227 12.29 2.93 9.87
N VAL A 228 11.72 1.84 10.40
CA VAL A 228 10.32 1.47 10.17
C VAL A 228 9.38 2.47 10.83
N VAL A 229 8.58 3.13 10.00
CA VAL A 229 7.52 4.09 10.38
C VAL A 229 6.23 3.35 10.69
N THR A 230 5.86 2.45 9.78
CA THR A 230 4.65 1.64 9.89
C THR A 230 5.05 0.19 9.58
N ALA A 231 4.86 -0.70 10.55
CA ALA A 231 5.05 -2.12 10.30
C ALA A 231 3.83 -2.68 9.54
N ALA A 232 4.08 -3.58 8.58
CA ALA A 232 3.01 -4.37 8.01
C ALA A 232 2.33 -5.19 9.12
N VAL A 233 1.00 -5.23 9.12
CA VAL A 233 0.26 -6.10 10.02
C VAL A 233 0.13 -7.45 9.32
N PRO A 234 0.68 -8.55 9.87
CA PRO A 234 0.50 -9.86 9.28
C PRO A 234 -0.99 -10.14 9.14
N GLU A 235 -1.43 -10.53 7.95
CA GLU A 235 -2.76 -11.09 7.73
C GLU A 235 -2.98 -12.16 8.80
N SER A 236 -3.87 -11.89 9.76
CA SER A 236 -4.21 -12.89 10.77
C SER A 236 -4.81 -14.05 9.99
N SER A 237 -4.04 -15.14 9.89
CA SER A 237 -4.49 -16.38 9.28
C SER A 237 -5.75 -16.80 10.02
N SER A 238 -6.91 -16.49 9.46
CA SER A 238 -8.24 -16.78 10.00
C SER A 238 -8.58 -18.28 9.91
N VAL A 239 -7.54 -19.12 9.90
CA VAL A 239 -7.58 -20.58 9.87
C VAL A 239 -7.96 -21.18 11.24
N LEU A 240 -8.22 -20.37 12.27
CA LEU A 240 -8.76 -20.83 13.56
C LEU A 240 -10.26 -20.52 13.77
N GLY A 241 -10.98 -20.09 12.73
CA GLY A 241 -12.41 -19.75 12.81
C GLY A 241 -13.40 -20.84 12.38
N VAL A 242 -12.93 -22.01 11.93
CA VAL A 242 -13.79 -23.16 11.59
C VAL A 242 -13.19 -24.37 12.27
N PHE A 243 -13.54 -24.60 13.54
CA PHE A 243 -13.53 -25.88 14.28
C PHE A 243 -13.49 -25.53 15.77
N VAL A 244 -14.66 -25.25 16.36
CA VAL A 244 -15.13 -25.65 17.71
C VAL A 244 -16.41 -24.84 18.00
N ILE A 245 -17.53 -25.29 17.43
CA ILE A 245 -18.80 -25.37 18.18
C ILE A 245 -19.34 -26.76 17.90
N GLY A 246 -18.72 -27.73 18.56
CA GLY A 246 -19.33 -29.03 18.73
C GLY A 246 -20.52 -28.90 19.70
N PHE A 247 -21.66 -29.43 19.26
CA PHE A 247 -22.75 -29.95 20.08
C PHE A 247 -23.36 -29.03 21.16
N VAL A 248 -24.42 -28.32 20.78
CA VAL A 248 -25.56 -28.06 21.69
C VAL A 248 -26.89 -28.34 20.98
N GLY A 249 -27.45 -29.50 21.28
CA GLY A 249 -28.85 -29.61 21.74
C GLY A 249 -29.98 -29.48 20.73
N ALA A 250 -30.25 -30.54 19.96
CA ALA A 250 -31.57 -30.87 19.42
C ALA A 250 -31.53 -32.37 19.11
N THR A 251 -32.36 -33.30 19.57
CA THR A 251 -33.60 -33.36 20.35
C THR A 251 -33.77 -34.85 20.68
N SER A 252 -34.30 -35.23 21.85
CA SER A 252 -35.34 -36.28 21.94
C SER A 252 -35.75 -36.51 23.39
N VAL A 253 -36.89 -35.94 23.73
CA VAL A 253 -37.82 -36.52 24.69
C VAL A 253 -38.24 -37.88 24.13
N MET A 254 -37.96 -38.97 24.84
CA MET A 254 -38.86 -40.12 24.86
C MET A 254 -38.69 -40.94 26.13
N THR A 255 -39.84 -41.35 26.63
CA THR A 255 -40.16 -41.80 27.97
C THR A 255 -39.88 -43.29 28.22
N ARG A 256 -39.70 -43.59 29.52
CA ARG A 256 -39.91 -44.88 30.19
C ARG A 256 -39.20 -46.13 29.64
N ARG A 257 -38.37 -46.74 30.50
CA ARG A 257 -38.62 -48.13 30.93
C ARG A 257 -37.93 -48.51 32.24
N VAL A 258 -38.76 -49.04 33.12
CA VAL A 258 -38.51 -49.72 34.38
C VAL A 258 -37.37 -50.74 34.27
N LYS A 259 -36.42 -50.74 35.22
CA LYS A 259 -35.61 -51.91 35.51
C LYS A 259 -35.94 -52.46 36.90
N LYS A 260 -36.50 -53.67 36.90
CA LYS A 260 -36.65 -54.57 38.05
C LYS A 260 -35.30 -54.76 38.74
N LYS A 261 -35.29 -54.66 40.07
CA LYS A 261 -34.20 -55.17 40.93
C LYS A 261 -34.44 -56.65 41.20
N SER A 262 -33.42 -57.45 40.90
CA SER A 262 -33.19 -58.83 41.36
C SER A 262 -31.72 -59.09 41.03
N VAL A 263 -30.82 -59.61 41.86
CA VAL A 263 -30.79 -60.08 43.25
C VAL A 263 -29.30 -60.00 43.63
N LEU A 264 -28.97 -59.70 44.89
CA LEU A 264 -27.75 -60.25 45.49
C LEU A 264 -28.07 -60.63 46.94
N GLN A 265 -28.00 -61.93 47.20
CA GLN A 265 -28.09 -62.53 48.53
C GLN A 265 -26.93 -62.08 49.40
N LEU A 266 -27.21 -61.82 50.68
CA LEU A 266 -26.30 -61.99 51.81
C LEU A 266 -27.16 -62.30 53.04
N SER A 267 -26.84 -63.44 53.68
CA SER A 267 -27.44 -64.13 54.85
C SER A 267 -28.90 -64.55 54.76
#